data_AF-A0A662C2E5-F1
#
_entry.id   AF-A0A662C2E5-F1
#
_cell.length_a   1.000
_cell.length_b   1.000
_cell.length_c   1.000
_cell.angle_alpha   90.00
_cell.angle_beta   90.00
_cell.angle_gamma   90.00
#
_symmetry.space_group_name_H-M   'P 1'
#
loop_
_entity.id
_entity.type
_entity.pdbx_description
1 polymer ?
#
loop_
_entity_poly.entity_id
_entity_poly.type
_entity_poly.pdbx_seq_one_letter_code
_entity_poly.pdbx_strand_id
1 'polypeptide(L)'
;MSKIFNNTEVAFALKSDSELERAYFLFRMIKSEPLVKIGTAVTKFALNASLPVERLIRATVFDHFCGGVTEEDCMPIIDKMFTKNVHS
;
A
#
# COMPACT_ATOMS: atom_id res chain seq x y z
N MET A 1 23.99 -11.69 6.81
CA MET A 1 22.94 -11.14 5.94
C MET A 1 23.03 -9.63 5.96
N SER A 2 23.19 -8.97 4.80
CA SER A 2 23.00 -7.52 4.75
C SER A 2 21.53 -7.22 5.06
N LYS A 3 21.27 -6.18 5.84
CA LYS A 3 19.91 -5.75 6.12
C LYS A 3 19.40 -5.03 4.86
N ILE A 4 18.49 -5.65 4.12
CA ILE A 4 17.93 -5.17 2.84
C ILE A 4 17.40 -3.73 2.96
N PHE A 5 16.86 -3.37 4.12
CA PHE A 5 16.28 -2.05 4.40
C PHE A 5 17.26 -1.00 4.98
N ASN A 6 18.55 -1.33 5.11
CA ASN A 6 19.55 -0.34 5.55
C ASN A 6 20.01 0.59 4.42
N ASN A 7 19.79 0.21 3.16
CA ASN A 7 20.02 1.07 2.00
C ASN A 7 18.66 1.37 1.36
N THR A 8 18.20 2.60 1.48
CA THR A 8 16.89 3.03 0.94
C THR A 8 16.83 2.98 -0.58
N GLU A 9 17.94 3.19 -1.28
CA GLU A 9 18.02 3.06 -2.75
C GLU A 9 17.67 1.63 -3.18
N VAL A 10 18.26 0.63 -2.51
CA VAL A 10 17.98 -0.79 -2.78
C VAL A 10 16.58 -1.16 -2.31
N ALA A 11 16.19 -0.73 -1.11
CA ALA A 11 14.89 -1.06 -0.52
C ALA A 11 13.69 -0.55 -1.35
N PHE A 12 13.85 0.59 -2.02
CA PHE A 12 12.82 1.21 -2.84
C PHE A 12 13.09 1.11 -4.35
N ALA A 13 14.00 0.23 -4.78
CA ALA A 13 14.37 0.04 -6.20
C ALA A 13 13.20 -0.37 -7.13
N LEU A 14 12.07 -0.76 -6.55
CA LEU A 14 10.84 -1.14 -7.26
C LEU A 14 9.81 -0.02 -7.37
N LYS A 15 10.07 1.16 -6.81
CA LYS A 15 9.11 2.25 -6.72
C LYS A 15 9.60 3.47 -7.51
N SER A 16 8.69 4.06 -8.26
CA SER A 16 8.86 5.39 -8.86
C SER A 16 8.70 6.49 -7.81
N ASP A 17 9.23 7.68 -8.09
CA ASP A 17 9.05 8.86 -7.24
C ASP A 17 7.57 9.14 -6.95
N SER A 18 6.71 8.95 -7.95
CA SER A 18 5.26 9.12 -7.78
C SER A 18 4.66 8.14 -6.76
N GLU A 19 5.15 6.90 -6.70
CA GLU A 19 4.70 5.88 -5.74
C GLU A 19 5.21 6.20 -4.34
N LEU A 20 6.43 6.70 -4.23
CA LEU A 20 7.03 7.13 -2.96
C LEU A 20 6.28 8.33 -2.37
N GLU A 21 5.97 9.34 -3.18
CA GLU A 21 5.17 10.49 -2.75
C GLU A 21 3.78 10.06 -2.29
N ARG A 22 3.07 9.21 -3.07
CA ARG A 22 1.76 8.68 -2.64
C ARG A 22 1.84 7.95 -1.30
N ALA A 23 2.84 7.10 -1.11
CA ALA A 23 3.07 6.41 0.14
C ALA A 23 3.30 7.41 1.29
N TYR A 24 4.16 8.41 1.06
CA TYR A 24 4.44 9.46 2.03
C TYR A 24 3.17 10.20 2.47
N PHE A 25 2.32 10.63 1.53
CA PHE A 25 1.05 11.29 1.84
C PHE A 25 0.11 10.38 2.63
N LEU A 26 0.00 9.10 2.25
CA LEU A 26 -0.82 8.13 2.98
C LEU A 26 -0.33 7.96 4.42
N PHE A 27 0.98 7.73 4.63
CA PHE A 27 1.55 7.56 5.97
C PHE A 27 1.40 8.82 6.83
N ARG A 28 1.50 10.01 6.23
CA ARG A 28 1.21 11.28 6.89
C ARG A 28 -0.26 11.38 7.33
N MET A 29 -1.19 10.94 6.49
CA MET A 29 -2.62 10.96 6.77
C MET A 29 -2.99 10.00 7.91
N ILE A 30 -2.53 8.75 7.87
CA ILE A 30 -2.88 7.74 8.89
C ILE A 30 -2.23 8.01 10.24
N LYS A 31 -1.18 8.86 10.30
CA LYS A 31 -0.62 9.34 11.57
C LYS A 31 -1.58 10.25 12.34
N SER A 32 -2.59 10.80 11.68
CA SER A 32 -3.62 11.64 12.30
C SER A 32 -4.78 10.79 12.81
N GLU A 33 -4.81 10.53 14.13
CA GLU A 33 -5.86 9.75 14.78
C GLU A 33 -7.29 10.24 14.44
N PRO A 34 -7.61 11.55 14.47
CA PRO A 34 -8.95 12.03 14.10
C PRO A 34 -9.32 11.70 12.65
N LEU A 35 -8.38 11.84 11.71
CA LEU A 35 -8.62 11.53 10.31
C LEU A 35 -8.86 10.04 10.10
N VAL A 36 -8.09 9.18 10.77
CA VAL A 36 -8.30 7.72 10.71
C VAL A 36 -9.67 7.32 11.27
N LYS A 37 -10.10 7.91 12.40
CA LYS A 37 -11.43 7.65 12.98
C LYS A 37 -12.55 8.03 12.02
N ILE A 38 -12.49 9.23 11.43
CA ILE A 38 -13.49 9.70 10.46
C ILE A 38 -13.48 8.80 9.21
N GLY A 39 -12.32 8.57 8.63
CA GLY A 39 -12.18 7.72 7.43
C GLY A 39 -12.71 6.31 7.64
N THR A 40 -12.46 5.73 8.82
CA THR A 40 -12.99 4.41 9.20
C THR A 40 -14.51 4.41 9.26
N ALA A 41 -15.12 5.41 9.91
CA ALA A 41 -16.58 5.52 10.02
C ALA A 41 -17.24 5.69 8.65
N VAL A 42 -16.70 6.58 7.81
CA VAL A 42 -17.19 6.83 6.45
C VAL A 42 -17.05 5.58 5.58
N THR A 43 -15.90 4.90 5.63
CA THR A 43 -15.65 3.68 4.85
C THR A 43 -16.62 2.56 5.25
N LYS A 44 -16.82 2.32 6.56
CA LYS A 44 -17.79 1.34 7.06
C LYS A 44 -19.21 1.66 6.61
N PHE A 45 -19.62 2.92 6.70
CA PHE A 45 -20.93 3.35 6.22
C PHE A 45 -21.09 3.07 4.72
N ALA A 46 -20.11 3.48 3.90
CA ALA A 46 -20.17 3.30 2.46
C ALA A 46 -20.26 1.82 2.05
N LEU A 47 -19.49 0.94 2.69
CA LEU A 47 -19.56 -0.50 2.45
C LEU A 47 -20.91 -1.10 2.88
N ASN A 48 -21.39 -0.76 4.08
CA ASN A 48 -22.68 -1.25 4.57
C ASN A 48 -23.86 -0.75 3.74
N ALA A 49 -23.76 0.46 3.19
CA ALA A 49 -24.74 1.04 2.28
C ALA A 49 -24.57 0.56 0.82
N SER A 50 -23.65 -0.37 0.55
CA SER A 50 -23.35 -0.89 -0.80
C SER A 50 -23.00 0.21 -1.82
N LEU A 51 -22.35 1.29 -1.37
CA LEU A 51 -21.84 2.33 -2.26
C LEU A 51 -20.62 1.80 -3.03
N PRO A 52 -20.43 2.18 -4.31
CA PRO A 52 -19.35 1.68 -5.15
C PRO A 52 -18.00 2.35 -4.83
N VAL A 53 -17.50 2.18 -3.59
CA VAL A 53 -16.27 2.82 -3.09
C VAL A 53 -15.03 1.92 -3.18
N GLU A 54 -15.19 0.64 -3.53
CA GLU A 54 -14.11 -0.35 -3.57
C GLU A 54 -12.95 0.08 -4.47
N ARG A 55 -13.25 0.68 -5.63
CA ARG A 55 -12.22 1.16 -6.55
C ARG A 55 -11.41 2.32 -5.98
N LEU A 56 -12.05 3.20 -5.22
CA LEU A 56 -11.38 4.31 -4.54
C LEU A 56 -10.48 3.79 -3.41
N ILE A 57 -10.97 2.85 -2.62
CA ILE A 57 -10.20 2.20 -1.54
C ILE A 57 -8.97 1.48 -2.14
N ARG A 58 -9.15 0.78 -3.27
CA ARG A 58 -8.07 0.13 -3.99
C ARG A 58 -6.99 1.11 -4.44
N ALA A 59 -7.39 2.16 -5.13
CA ALA A 59 -6.49 3.16 -5.69
C ALA A 59 -5.77 4.04 -4.65
N THR A 60 -6.10 3.93 -3.36
CA THR A 60 -5.58 4.84 -2.32
C THR A 60 -4.84 4.12 -1.20
N VAL A 61 -5.47 3.14 -0.53
CA VAL A 61 -4.92 2.53 0.68
C VAL A 61 -4.51 1.07 0.43
N PHE A 62 -5.30 0.34 -0.36
CA PHE A 62 -5.09 -1.10 -0.58
C PHE A 62 -3.71 -1.41 -1.17
N ASP A 63 -3.32 -0.72 -2.25
CA ASP A 63 -2.08 -1.01 -2.98
C ASP A 63 -0.80 -0.74 -2.16
N HIS A 64 -0.93 -0.09 -1.00
CA HIS A 64 0.18 0.12 -0.06
C HIS A 64 0.34 -0.99 0.97
N PHE A 65 -0.71 -1.77 1.26
CA PHE A 65 -0.71 -2.78 2.32
C PHE A 65 -1.03 -4.20 1.83
N CYS A 66 -1.69 -4.33 0.68
CA CYS A 66 -2.13 -5.60 0.13
C CYS A 66 -1.46 -5.84 -1.24
N GLY A 67 -0.94 -7.06 -1.45
CA GLY A 67 -0.35 -7.46 -2.73
C GLY A 67 -1.38 -7.90 -3.78
N GLY A 68 -2.64 -8.09 -3.38
CA GLY A 68 -3.70 -8.70 -4.18
C GLY A 68 -4.89 -9.10 -3.33
N VAL A 69 -5.97 -9.59 -3.96
CA VAL A 69 -7.09 -10.25 -3.24
C VAL A 69 -7.09 -11.77 -3.38
N THR A 70 -6.25 -12.29 -4.28
CA THR A 70 -5.96 -13.71 -4.46
C THR A 70 -4.44 -13.95 -4.38
N GLU A 71 -4.05 -15.22 -4.33
CA GLU A 71 -2.63 -15.60 -4.39
C GLU A 71 -2.03 -15.21 -5.75
N GLU A 72 -2.77 -15.46 -6.82
CA GLU A 72 -2.39 -15.14 -8.19
C GLU A 72 -2.13 -13.65 -8.39
N ASP A 73 -2.95 -12.78 -7.77
CA ASP A 73 -2.75 -11.32 -7.81
C ASP A 73 -1.41 -10.90 -7.19
N CYS A 74 -0.90 -11.66 -6.22
CA CYS A 74 0.34 -11.33 -5.51
C CYS A 74 1.59 -11.71 -6.31
N MET A 75 1.51 -12.73 -7.18
CA MET A 75 2.65 -13.30 -7.89
C MET A 75 3.48 -12.26 -8.67
N PRO A 76 2.87 -11.32 -9.44
CA PRO A 76 3.65 -10.31 -10.16
C PRO A 76 4.49 -9.40 -9.26
N ILE A 77 4.05 -9.13 -8.02
CA ILE A 77 4.79 -8.33 -7.05
C ILE A 77 5.94 -9.14 -6.45
N ILE A 78 5.67 -10.41 -6.12
CA ILE A 78 6.67 -11.34 -5.60
C ILE A 78 7.82 -11.51 -6.60
N ASP A 79 7.50 -11.75 -7.87
CA ASP A 79 8.51 -11.91 -8.92
C ASP A 79 9.36 -10.64 -9.08
N LYS A 80 8.74 -9.46 -9.04
CA LYS A 80 9.47 -8.17 -9.06
C LYS A 80 10.42 -8.04 -7.88
N MET A 81 9.96 -8.36 -6.67
CA MET A 81 10.79 -8.36 -5.45
C MET A 81 11.97 -9.31 -5.56
N PHE A 82 11.74 -10.51 -6.09
CA PHE A 82 12.78 -11.49 -6.36
C PHE A 82 13.85 -10.96 -7.32
N THR A 83 13.45 -10.38 -8.46
CA THR A 83 14.40 -9.86 -9.47
C THR A 83 15.31 -8.73 -8.95
N LYS A 84 14.88 -8.01 -7.91
CA LYS A 84 15.63 -6.90 -7.30
C LYS A 84 16.33 -7.29 -5.99
N ASN A 85 16.30 -8.56 -5.59
CA ASN A 85 16.80 -9.03 -4.30
C ASN A 85 16.20 -8.28 -3.09
N VAL A 86 14.92 -7.90 -3.18
CA VAL A 86 14.18 -7.24 -2.10
C VAL A 86 13.31 -8.27 -1.38
N HIS A 87 13.93 -9.32 -0.83
CA HIS A 87 13.27 -10.41 -0.11
C HIS A 87 14.23 -11.06 0.90
N SER A 88 13.70 -11.63 1.99
CA SER A 88 14.48 -12.28 3.06
C SER A 88 14.20 -13.76 3.18
#